data_AF-A0A077ZQQ9-F1
#
_entry.id   AF-A0A077ZQQ9-F1
#
_cell.length_a   1.000
_cell.length_b   1.000
_cell.length_c   1.000
_cell.angle_alpha   90.00
_cell.angle_beta   90.00
_cell.angle_gamma   90.00
#
_symmetry.space_group_name_H-M   'P 1'
#
loop_
_entity.id
_entity.type
_entity.pdbx_description
1 polymer ?
#
loop_
_entity_poly.entity_id
_entity_poly.type
_entity_poly.pdbx_seq_one_letter_code
_entity_poly.pdbx_strand_id
1 'polypeptide(L)'
;MGKSLSDIRNLLGYPLEPATESDRTEFPHPDEYGSESSRIELPEQFDSRKNWPVCKDIISHIKDQSNCGSCWAVSAASVMSDRTCIASNGSTAVFLSEEELISCCRICGMGCDGGYPPRAFLYWWLYGVPTGGSYGSNDTCKPYSIAPCKICKGNSDTPKCTKEWVNNYPADLKKDRHFGKLYKLA
;
A
#
# COMPACT_ATOMS: atom_id res chain seq x y z
N MET A 1 -21.77 21.86 -6.86
CA MET A 1 -21.22 21.29 -8.12
C MET A 1 -20.48 20.02 -7.77
N GLY A 2 -20.84 18.90 -8.41
CA GLY A 2 -20.20 17.59 -8.19
C GLY A 2 -18.92 17.41 -9.02
N LYS A 3 -18.19 16.31 -8.76
CA LYS A 3 -17.03 15.90 -9.59
C LYS A 3 -17.50 15.52 -10.99
N SER A 4 -16.68 15.83 -12.00
CA SER A 4 -16.94 15.37 -13.38
C SER A 4 -16.62 13.87 -13.51
N LEU A 5 -17.12 13.24 -14.59
CA LEU A 5 -16.79 11.85 -14.89
C LEU A 5 -15.27 11.65 -15.04
N SER A 6 -14.55 12.61 -15.63
CA SER A 6 -13.10 12.57 -15.74
C SER A 6 -12.42 12.63 -14.37
N ASP A 7 -12.91 13.49 -13.46
CA ASP A 7 -12.34 13.56 -12.11
C ASP A 7 -12.55 12.26 -11.33
N ILE A 8 -13.68 11.56 -11.54
CA ILE A 8 -13.95 10.26 -10.93
C ILE A 8 -13.05 9.18 -11.51
N ARG A 9 -12.85 9.16 -12.85
CA ARG A 9 -11.96 8.20 -13.51
C ARG A 9 -10.52 8.31 -13.01
N ASN A 10 -10.03 9.52 -12.72
CA ASN A 10 -8.68 9.72 -12.19
C ASN A 10 -8.47 9.09 -10.80
N LEU A 11 -9.54 8.78 -10.05
CA LEU A 11 -9.43 8.06 -8.79
C LEU A 11 -9.24 6.54 -9.00
N LEU A 12 -9.52 6.03 -10.20
CA LEU A 12 -9.48 4.62 -10.58
C LEU A 12 -8.16 4.27 -11.26
N GLY A 13 -7.10 4.20 -10.46
CA GLY A 13 -5.75 3.84 -10.90
C GLY A 13 -5.49 2.36 -11.14
N TYR A 14 -6.50 1.49 -11.13
CA TYR A 14 -6.32 0.09 -11.48
C TYR A 14 -6.67 -0.10 -12.96
N PRO A 15 -5.75 -0.62 -13.79
CA PRO A 15 -6.06 -0.86 -15.20
C PRO A 15 -7.20 -1.88 -15.31
N LEU A 16 -8.19 -1.57 -16.16
CA LEU A 16 -9.36 -2.42 -16.41
C LEU A 16 -9.06 -3.58 -17.37
N GLU A 17 -7.82 -3.67 -17.89
CA GLU A 17 -7.46 -4.76 -18.78
C GLU A 17 -7.47 -6.10 -18.03
N PRO A 18 -8.09 -7.14 -18.60
CA PRO A 18 -8.13 -8.44 -17.97
C PRO A 18 -6.71 -8.96 -17.75
N ALA A 19 -6.44 -9.44 -16.53
CA ALA A 19 -5.17 -10.07 -16.19
C ALA A 19 -4.84 -11.17 -17.21
N THR A 20 -3.65 -11.08 -17.79
CA THR A 20 -3.13 -12.07 -18.73
C THR A 20 -2.85 -13.39 -18.02
N GLU A 21 -2.71 -14.48 -18.78
CA GLU A 21 -2.31 -15.77 -18.19
C GLU A 21 -0.97 -15.65 -17.45
N SER A 22 -0.03 -14.85 -17.99
CA SER A 22 1.22 -14.55 -17.29
C SER A 22 1.01 -13.84 -15.96
N ASP A 23 0.12 -12.85 -15.89
CA ASP A 23 -0.16 -12.13 -14.62
C ASP A 23 -0.77 -13.07 -13.56
N ARG A 24 -1.56 -14.06 -13.99
CA ARG A 24 -2.16 -15.06 -13.09
C ARG A 24 -1.14 -16.03 -12.51
N THR A 25 -0.14 -16.41 -13.30
CA THR A 25 0.94 -17.32 -12.87
C THR A 25 2.13 -16.59 -12.25
N GLU A 26 2.16 -15.25 -12.28
CA GLU A 26 3.27 -14.43 -11.76
C GLU A 26 3.42 -14.58 -10.23
N PHE A 27 2.34 -14.96 -9.54
CA PHE A 27 2.30 -15.12 -8.09
C PHE A 27 1.95 -16.57 -7.71
N PRO A 28 2.64 -17.18 -6.74
CA PRO A 28 2.30 -18.52 -6.28
C PRO A 28 0.87 -18.55 -5.73
N HIS A 29 0.05 -19.45 -6.27
CA HIS A 29 -1.33 -19.61 -5.84
C HIS A 29 -1.37 -20.14 -4.39
N PRO A 30 -2.27 -19.62 -3.54
CA PRO A 30 -2.41 -20.09 -2.16
C PRO A 30 -2.62 -21.61 -2.04
N ASP A 31 -3.23 -22.20 -3.07
CA ASP A 31 -3.57 -23.61 -3.21
C ASP A 31 -2.32 -24.52 -3.20
N GLU A 32 -1.15 -23.97 -3.53
CA GLU A 32 0.14 -24.67 -3.49
C GLU A 32 0.69 -24.78 -2.04
N TYR A 33 0.16 -23.95 -1.14
CA TYR A 33 0.42 -23.96 0.29
C TYR A 33 -0.67 -24.74 1.02
N GLY A 34 -0.56 -26.08 0.97
CA GLY A 34 -1.24 -27.06 1.83
C GLY A 34 -2.59 -26.65 2.43
N SER A 35 -3.68 -27.23 1.94
CA SER A 35 -5.07 -26.99 2.36
C SER A 35 -5.40 -27.39 3.81
N GLU A 36 -4.69 -26.90 4.82
CA GLU A 36 -5.10 -27.02 6.23
C GLU A 36 -6.30 -26.13 6.58
N SER A 37 -6.67 -25.20 5.69
CA SER A 37 -7.87 -24.35 5.85
C SER A 37 -9.21 -25.13 5.84
N SER A 38 -9.20 -26.42 5.52
CA SER A 38 -10.43 -27.21 5.33
C SER A 38 -11.24 -27.52 6.60
N ARG A 39 -10.89 -26.99 7.78
CA ARG A 39 -11.61 -27.26 9.05
C ARG A 39 -11.87 -26.05 9.96
N ILE A 40 -11.67 -24.82 9.50
CA ILE A 40 -11.92 -23.64 10.34
C ILE A 40 -13.35 -23.15 10.10
N GLU A 41 -14.20 -23.22 11.13
CA GLU A 41 -15.53 -22.61 11.11
C GLU A 41 -15.37 -21.07 11.16
N LEU A 42 -15.74 -20.40 10.08
CA LEU A 42 -15.62 -18.95 9.96
C LEU A 42 -16.75 -18.26 10.75
N PRO A 43 -16.46 -17.16 11.45
CA PRO A 43 -17.49 -16.42 12.17
C PRO A 43 -18.45 -15.73 11.19
N GLU A 44 -19.71 -15.55 11.60
CA GLU A 44 -20.72 -14.81 10.83
C GLU A 44 -20.30 -13.35 10.58
N GLN A 45 -19.57 -12.75 11.55
CA GLN A 45 -19.08 -11.39 11.46
C GLN A 45 -17.61 -11.33 11.83
N PHE A 46 -16.83 -10.61 11.02
CA PHE A 46 -15.42 -10.38 11.24
C PHE A 46 -15.07 -8.91 11.05
N ASP A 47 -14.37 -8.33 12.02
CA ASP A 47 -13.83 -6.98 11.93
C ASP A 47 -12.37 -7.02 12.39
N SER A 48 -11.44 -6.73 11.47
CA SER A 48 -10.00 -6.73 11.76
C SER A 48 -9.63 -5.80 12.92
N ARG A 49 -10.33 -4.66 13.07
CA ARG A 49 -10.08 -3.70 14.16
C ARG A 49 -10.43 -4.26 15.53
N LYS A 50 -11.37 -5.21 15.58
CA LYS A 50 -11.76 -5.92 16.81
C LYS A 50 -10.88 -7.14 17.07
N ASN A 51 -10.43 -7.82 16.01
CA ASN A 51 -9.61 -9.04 16.14
C ASN A 51 -8.14 -8.74 16.42
N TRP A 52 -7.64 -7.57 16.02
CA TRP A 52 -6.28 -7.11 16.34
C TRP A 52 -6.32 -5.74 17.03
N PRO A 53 -6.82 -5.67 18.29
CA PRO A 53 -7.01 -4.41 18.99
C PRO A 53 -5.71 -3.65 19.22
N VAL A 54 -4.58 -4.35 19.37
CA VAL A 54 -3.24 -3.72 19.48
C VAL A 54 -2.83 -2.97 18.19
N CYS A 55 -3.40 -3.35 17.05
CA CYS A 55 -3.17 -2.74 15.74
C CYS A 55 -4.32 -1.85 15.28
N LYS A 56 -5.29 -1.57 16.16
CA LYS A 56 -6.53 -0.86 15.81
C LYS A 56 -6.25 0.49 15.16
N ASP A 57 -5.27 1.24 15.67
CA ASP A 57 -4.97 2.59 15.15
C ASP A 57 -4.33 2.56 13.76
N ILE A 58 -3.58 1.50 13.44
CA ILE A 58 -3.05 1.28 12.08
C ILE A 58 -4.19 0.87 11.14
N ILE A 59 -4.96 -0.14 11.53
CA ILE A 59 -6.06 -0.71 10.71
C ILE A 59 -7.19 0.31 10.47
N SER A 60 -7.43 1.20 11.44
CA SER A 60 -8.50 2.21 11.34
C SER A 60 -8.07 3.48 10.60
N HIS A 61 -6.79 3.60 10.23
CA HIS A 61 -6.28 4.79 9.56
C HIS A 61 -6.72 4.82 8.09
N ILE A 62 -7.39 5.90 7.69
CA ILE A 62 -7.87 6.10 6.33
C ILE A 62 -6.92 7.02 5.58
N LYS A 63 -6.15 6.45 4.63
CA LYS A 63 -5.26 7.19 3.74
C LYS A 63 -6.04 7.93 2.63
N ASP A 64 -5.52 9.06 2.17
CA ASP A 64 -6.09 9.87 1.09
C ASP A 64 -5.15 9.91 -0.11
N GLN A 65 -5.56 9.32 -1.24
CA GLN A 65 -4.79 9.33 -2.49
C GLN A 65 -4.80 10.69 -3.21
N SER A 66 -5.69 11.61 -2.80
CA SER A 66 -5.96 12.88 -3.45
C SER A 66 -6.40 12.73 -4.92
N ASN A 67 -5.99 13.63 -5.81
CA ASN A 67 -6.26 13.57 -7.26
C ASN A 67 -5.18 12.84 -8.05
N CYS A 68 -4.68 11.73 -7.51
CA CYS A 68 -3.71 10.85 -8.15
C CYS A 68 -4.31 9.45 -8.26
N GLY A 69 -4.18 8.82 -9.43
CA GLY A 69 -4.60 7.43 -9.67
C GLY A 69 -3.70 6.40 -8.99
N SER A 70 -3.39 6.62 -7.71
CA SER A 70 -2.49 5.79 -6.90
C SER A 70 -3.21 4.82 -5.97
N CYS A 71 -4.51 4.58 -6.16
CA CYS A 71 -5.29 3.67 -5.31
C CYS A 71 -4.65 2.28 -5.18
N TRP A 72 -3.99 1.79 -6.24
CA TRP A 72 -3.24 0.54 -6.26
C TRP A 72 -2.09 0.51 -5.24
N ALA A 73 -1.43 1.64 -5.03
CA ALA A 73 -0.32 1.80 -4.09
C ALA A 73 -0.82 2.12 -2.68
N VAL A 74 -1.83 2.99 -2.55
CA VAL A 74 -2.42 3.38 -1.27
C VAL A 74 -3.05 2.19 -0.57
N SER A 75 -3.84 1.38 -1.30
CA SER A 75 -4.44 0.16 -0.75
C SER A 75 -3.37 -0.87 -0.37
N ALA A 76 -2.36 -1.08 -1.21
CA ALA A 76 -1.26 -1.99 -0.93
C ALA A 76 -0.48 -1.57 0.32
N ALA A 77 -0.03 -0.32 0.40
CA ALA A 77 0.70 0.22 1.56
C ALA A 77 -0.13 0.15 2.85
N SER A 78 -1.45 0.38 2.78
CA SER A 78 -2.35 0.19 3.92
C SER A 78 -2.33 -1.26 4.41
N VAL A 79 -2.52 -2.24 3.52
CA VAL A 79 -2.50 -3.66 3.88
C VAL A 79 -1.13 -4.10 4.41
N MET A 80 -0.05 -3.59 3.83
CA MET A 80 1.31 -3.88 4.30
C MET A 80 1.52 -3.35 5.72
N SER A 81 1.02 -2.15 6.03
CA SER A 81 1.08 -1.55 7.37
C SER A 81 0.32 -2.40 8.39
N ASP A 82 -0.93 -2.77 8.07
CA ASP A 82 -1.77 -3.63 8.90
C ASP A 82 -1.08 -4.96 9.18
N ARG A 83 -0.61 -5.64 8.13
CA ARG A 83 0.04 -6.96 8.26
C ARG A 83 1.37 -6.88 8.98
N THR A 84 2.13 -5.78 8.85
CA THR A 84 3.36 -5.57 9.62
C THR A 84 3.05 -5.47 11.11
N CYS A 85 2.01 -4.72 11.49
CA CYS A 85 1.57 -4.64 12.87
C CYS A 85 1.05 -5.99 13.39
N ILE A 86 0.16 -6.64 12.65
CA ILE A 86 -0.46 -7.92 13.04
C ILE A 86 0.62 -9.00 13.23
N ALA A 87 1.50 -9.17 12.24
CA ALA A 87 2.54 -10.20 12.26
C ALA A 87 3.59 -9.97 13.37
N SER A 88 3.77 -8.73 13.80
CA SER A 88 4.67 -8.35 14.90
C SER A 88 3.97 -8.29 16.25
N ASN A 89 2.69 -8.68 16.33
CA ASN A 89 1.85 -8.55 17.52
C ASN A 89 1.89 -7.13 18.14
N GLY A 90 1.86 -6.11 17.29
CA GLY A 90 1.89 -4.70 17.68
C GLY A 90 3.28 -4.12 17.96
N SER A 91 4.35 -4.92 18.01
CA SER A 91 5.70 -4.40 18.27
C SER A 91 6.26 -3.55 17.12
N THR A 92 5.71 -3.67 15.92
CA THR A 92 6.03 -2.82 14.76
C THR A 92 4.75 -2.25 14.17
N ALA A 93 4.23 -1.18 14.79
CA ALA A 93 3.05 -0.45 14.34
C ALA A 93 3.44 0.82 13.59
N VAL A 94 3.71 0.69 12.28
CA VAL A 94 4.16 1.79 11.41
C VAL A 94 3.31 1.89 10.15
N PHE A 95 3.22 3.10 9.58
CA PHE A 95 2.66 3.31 8.26
C PHE A 95 3.75 3.17 7.21
N LEU A 96 3.52 2.31 6.22
CA LEU A 96 4.40 2.13 5.07
C LEU A 96 4.02 3.09 3.94
N SER A 97 5.04 3.49 3.19
CA SER A 97 4.97 4.58 2.22
C SER A 97 4.36 4.19 0.89
N GLU A 98 3.16 4.69 0.62
CA GLU A 98 2.57 4.75 -0.72
C GLU A 98 3.41 5.60 -1.69
N GLU A 99 4.06 6.66 -1.20
CA GLU A 99 4.95 7.53 -1.99
C GLU A 99 6.11 6.74 -2.60
N GLU A 100 6.73 5.82 -1.84
CA GLU A 100 7.78 4.92 -2.36
C GLU A 100 7.24 4.06 -3.50
N LEU A 101 6.07 3.45 -3.32
CA LEU A 101 5.47 2.59 -4.33
C LEU A 101 5.16 3.38 -5.61
N ILE A 102 4.53 4.55 -5.48
CA ILE A 102 4.11 5.39 -6.61
C ILE A 102 5.32 5.91 -7.39
N SER A 103 6.32 6.42 -6.69
CA SER A 103 7.44 7.12 -7.33
C SER A 103 8.55 6.17 -7.78
N CYS A 104 8.84 5.12 -7.02
CA CYS A 104 10.03 4.27 -7.20
C CYS A 104 9.74 2.86 -7.73
N CYS A 105 8.53 2.31 -7.59
CA CYS A 105 8.24 0.96 -8.11
C CYS A 105 7.99 0.96 -9.62
N ARG A 106 9.06 0.85 -10.41
CA ARG A 106 8.99 0.84 -11.88
C ARG A 106 8.26 -0.36 -12.47
N ILE A 107 8.18 -1.47 -11.74
CA ILE A 107 7.42 -2.66 -12.18
C ILE A 107 5.93 -2.54 -11.87
N CYS A 108 5.53 -1.64 -10.97
CA CYS A 108 4.16 -1.58 -10.48
C CYS A 108 3.20 -0.84 -11.41
N GLY A 109 3.70 -0.01 -12.33
CA GLY A 109 2.84 0.77 -13.23
C GLY A 109 3.40 2.18 -13.48
N MET A 110 2.48 3.13 -13.66
CA MET A 110 2.73 4.51 -14.08
C MET A 110 2.37 5.52 -12.98
N GLY A 111 2.57 5.16 -11.71
CA GLY A 111 2.38 6.08 -10.59
C GLY A 111 0.94 6.58 -10.46
N CYS A 112 0.74 7.89 -10.63
CA CYS A 112 -0.57 8.54 -10.62
C CYS A 112 -1.43 8.24 -11.86
N ASP A 113 -0.88 7.62 -12.89
CA ASP A 113 -1.62 7.15 -14.06
C ASP A 113 -2.01 5.67 -13.96
N GLY A 114 -1.85 5.09 -12.77
CA GLY A 114 -2.32 3.75 -12.42
C GLY A 114 -1.23 2.70 -12.26
N GLY A 115 -1.62 1.51 -11.82
CA GLY A 115 -0.71 0.41 -11.50
C GLY A 115 -1.39 -0.84 -10.95
N TYR A 116 -0.55 -1.83 -10.64
CA TYR A 116 -0.93 -3.21 -10.35
C TYR A 116 -0.62 -3.55 -8.89
N PRO A 117 -1.65 -3.71 -8.01
CA PRO A 117 -1.46 -4.05 -6.61
C PRO A 117 -0.59 -5.31 -6.35
N PRO A 118 -0.73 -6.42 -7.10
CA PRO A 118 0.13 -7.59 -6.89
C PRO A 118 1.63 -7.26 -7.01
N ARG A 119 2.01 -6.41 -7.97
CA ARG A 119 3.40 -5.99 -8.15
C ARG A 119 3.88 -5.06 -7.04
N ALA A 120 2.98 -4.31 -6.38
CA ALA A 120 3.32 -3.57 -5.17
C ALA A 120 3.71 -4.52 -4.02
N PHE A 121 2.98 -5.63 -3.86
CA PHE A 121 3.37 -6.67 -2.89
C PHE A 121 4.67 -7.39 -3.29
N LEU A 122 4.90 -7.62 -4.59
CA LEU A 122 6.18 -8.14 -5.08
C LEU A 122 7.34 -7.20 -4.75
N TYR A 123 7.16 -5.90 -4.99
CA TYR A 123 8.15 -4.87 -4.66
C TYR A 123 8.44 -4.85 -3.16
N TRP A 124 7.41 -4.94 -2.32
CA TRP A 124 7.57 -5.01 -0.86
C TRP A 124 8.35 -6.24 -0.41
N TRP A 125 8.17 -7.38 -1.07
CA TRP A 125 8.95 -8.59 -0.80
C TRP A 125 10.41 -8.46 -1.24
N LEU A 126 10.67 -7.95 -2.46
CA LEU A 126 12.01 -7.88 -3.04
C LEU A 126 12.87 -6.75 -2.48
N TYR A 127 12.28 -5.56 -2.29
CA TYR A 127 13.01 -4.32 -2.01
C TYR A 127 12.66 -3.71 -0.66
N GLY A 128 11.56 -4.13 -0.04
CA GLY A 128 11.02 -3.50 1.16
C GLY A 128 10.47 -2.09 0.90
N VAL A 129 9.62 -1.61 1.79
CA VAL A 129 9.00 -0.29 1.73
C VAL A 129 9.36 0.48 3.01
N PRO A 130 9.85 1.73 2.91
CA PRO A 130 10.14 2.55 4.08
C PRO A 130 8.86 3.07 4.73
N THR A 131 8.99 3.67 5.91
CA THR A 131 7.86 4.34 6.56
C THR A 131 7.39 5.56 5.76
N GLY A 132 6.09 5.85 5.80
CA GLY A 132 5.48 6.97 5.13
C GLY A 132 4.11 7.32 5.70
N GLY A 133 4.01 8.55 6.22
CA GLY A 133 2.77 9.09 6.76
C GLY A 133 1.95 9.86 5.74
N SER A 134 0.86 10.46 6.23
CA SER A 134 0.01 11.34 5.44
C SER A 134 0.75 12.61 4.99
N TYR A 135 0.19 13.32 4.02
CA TYR A 135 0.69 14.62 3.61
C TYR A 135 0.92 15.56 4.80
N GLY A 136 2.11 16.17 4.84
CA GLY A 136 2.53 17.09 5.90
C GLY A 136 3.11 16.40 7.14
N SER A 137 3.15 15.07 7.22
CA SER A 137 3.86 14.38 8.29
C SER A 137 5.38 14.51 8.11
N ASN A 138 6.10 14.63 9.23
CA ASN A 138 7.55 14.86 9.25
C ASN A 138 8.31 13.82 10.10
N ASP A 139 7.58 12.81 10.59
CA ASP A 139 8.01 11.76 11.51
C ASP A 139 8.15 10.39 10.82
N THR A 140 8.11 10.37 9.50
CA THR A 140 8.30 9.18 8.67
C THR A 140 9.29 9.46 7.55
N CYS A 141 9.87 8.40 6.99
CA CYS A 141 10.87 8.49 5.94
C CYS A 141 10.32 9.20 4.68
N LYS A 142 9.25 8.66 4.07
CA LYS A 142 8.66 9.13 2.81
C LYS A 142 7.15 9.38 2.98
N PRO A 143 6.76 10.52 3.59
CA PRO A 143 5.36 10.90 3.66
C PRO A 143 4.79 11.18 2.27
N TYR A 144 3.48 11.07 2.14
CA TYR A 144 2.78 11.34 0.88
C TYR A 144 2.97 12.81 0.46
N SER A 145 3.38 13.05 -0.78
CA SER A 145 3.71 14.42 -1.23
C SER A 145 2.52 15.18 -1.84
N ILE A 146 1.44 14.48 -2.18
CA ILE A 146 0.27 15.07 -2.85
C ILE A 146 -0.75 15.51 -1.81
N ALA A 147 -1.03 16.81 -1.76
CA ALA A 147 -1.93 17.40 -0.77
C ALA A 147 -3.37 16.85 -0.89
N PRO A 148 -4.06 16.55 0.24
CA PRO A 148 -5.47 16.18 0.26
C PRO A 148 -6.31 17.22 -0.46
N CYS A 149 -7.25 16.77 -1.27
CA CYS A 149 -8.00 17.71 -2.10
C CYS A 149 -9.46 17.28 -2.31
N LYS A 150 -10.37 18.16 -1.89
CA LYS A 150 -11.83 17.95 -2.01
C LYS A 150 -12.34 18.23 -3.41
N ILE A 151 -11.86 19.31 -4.04
CA ILE A 151 -12.28 19.77 -5.38
C ILE A 151 -11.04 20.06 -6.21
N CYS A 152 -10.53 19.04 -6.88
CA CYS A 152 -9.36 19.11 -7.74
C CYS A 152 -9.82 18.98 -9.18
N LYS A 153 -9.18 19.71 -10.08
CA LYS A 153 -9.34 19.52 -11.53
C LYS A 153 -8.09 18.81 -12.04
N GLY A 154 -8.28 17.76 -12.82
CA GLY A 154 -7.18 17.02 -13.44
C GLY A 154 -6.44 16.07 -12.50
N ASN A 155 -5.45 15.39 -13.06
CA ASN A 155 -4.60 14.43 -12.36
C ASN A 155 -3.36 15.14 -11.80
N SER A 156 -2.89 14.73 -10.62
CA SER A 156 -1.57 15.11 -10.14
C SER A 156 -0.48 14.35 -10.88
N ASP A 157 0.66 15.01 -11.09
CA ASP A 157 1.83 14.36 -11.66
C ASP A 157 2.42 13.35 -10.68
N THR A 158 2.97 12.25 -11.23
CA THR A 158 3.69 11.26 -10.43
C THR A 158 4.93 11.90 -9.80
N PRO A 159 5.08 11.87 -8.46
CA PRO A 159 6.27 12.38 -7.79
C PRO A 159 7.55 11.68 -8.27
N LYS A 160 8.67 12.41 -8.28
CA LYS A 160 9.96 11.83 -8.66
C LYS A 160 10.43 10.87 -7.57
N CYS A 161 10.94 9.72 -7.97
CA CYS A 161 11.65 8.83 -7.03
C CYS A 161 12.91 9.54 -6.51
N THR A 162 12.92 9.91 -5.23
CA THR A 162 14.09 10.46 -4.55
C THR A 162 14.73 9.41 -3.65
N LYS A 163 16.04 9.55 -3.39
CA LYS A 163 16.73 8.87 -2.29
C LYS A 163 16.91 9.77 -1.06
N GLU A 164 16.34 10.97 -1.10
CA GLU A 164 16.43 12.00 -0.06
C GLU A 164 15.05 12.18 0.58
N TRP A 165 15.05 12.46 1.89
CA TRP A 165 13.90 12.30 2.78
C TRP A 165 13.61 13.61 3.48
N VAL A 166 12.39 13.73 3.97
CA VAL A 166 11.90 14.99 4.52
C VAL A 166 12.63 15.29 5.83
N ASN A 167 13.09 16.54 5.99
CA ASN A 167 13.57 17.14 7.24
C ASN A 167 14.65 16.38 8.04
N ASN A 168 15.69 15.84 7.37
CA ASN A 168 16.79 15.14 8.05
C ASN A 168 16.32 13.97 8.94
N TYR A 169 15.24 13.27 8.56
CA TYR A 169 14.74 12.10 9.27
C TYR A 169 15.90 11.14 9.60
N PRO A 170 16.27 10.96 10.88
CA PRO A 170 17.49 10.27 11.25
C PRO A 170 17.22 8.77 11.32
N ALA A 171 17.25 8.11 10.17
CA ALA A 171 17.38 6.67 10.08
C ALA A 171 18.21 6.34 8.84
N ASP A 172 19.18 5.43 8.97
CA ASP A 172 19.85 4.84 7.81
C ASP A 172 18.76 4.21 6.93
N LEU A 173 18.65 4.69 5.70
CA LEU A 173 17.55 4.44 4.77
C LEU A 173 17.36 2.98 4.41
N LYS A 174 18.47 2.24 4.44
CA LYS A 174 18.43 0.80 4.24
C LYS A 174 17.83 0.08 5.45
N LYS A 175 17.89 0.70 6.64
CA LYS A 175 17.36 0.16 7.90
C LYS A 175 15.88 0.49 8.11
N ASP A 176 15.34 1.54 7.51
CA ASP A 176 13.90 1.88 7.62
C ASP A 176 13.01 1.05 6.67
N ARG A 177 13.60 0.20 5.83
CA ARG A 177 12.82 -0.63 4.91
C ARG A 177 12.24 -1.84 5.64
N HIS A 178 10.92 -1.96 5.58
CA HIS A 178 10.18 -3.12 6.06
C HIS A 178 9.89 -4.05 4.90
N PHE A 179 10.26 -5.32 5.04
CA PHE A 179 10.12 -6.33 3.99
C PHE A 179 8.90 -7.21 4.23
N GLY A 180 8.18 -7.50 3.15
CA GLY A 180 7.17 -8.55 3.15
C GLY A 180 7.83 -9.91 3.38
N LYS A 181 7.16 -10.81 4.10
CA LYS A 181 7.61 -12.20 4.25
C LYS A 181 6.54 -13.13 3.72
N LEU A 182 6.96 -14.16 2.98
CA LEU A 182 6.11 -15.29 2.65
C LEU A 182 5.83 -16.05 3.95
N TYR A 183 4.60 -15.97 4.45
CA TYR A 183 4.16 -16.82 5.54
C TYR A 183 3.68 -18.13 4.94
N LYS A 184 4.35 -19.24 5.31
CA LYS A 184 3.70 -20.54 5.30
C LYS A 184 2.60 -20.47 6.36
N LEU A 185 1.34 -20.69 6.00
CA LEU A 185 0.35 -21.06 7.01
C LEU A 185 0.86 -22.37 7.61
N ALA A 186 1.29 -22.30 8.87
CA ALA A 186 1.80 -23.44 9.62
C ALA A 186 0.65 -24.27 10.16
#